data_AF-A0A661PY49-F1
#
_entry.id   AF-A0A661PY49-F1
#
_cell.length_a   1.000
_cell.length_b   1.000
_cell.length_c   1.000
_cell.angle_alpha   90.00
_cell.angle_beta   90.00
_cell.angle_gamma   90.00
#
_symmetry.space_group_name_H-M   'P 1'
#
loop_
_entity.id
_entity.type
_entity.pdbx_description
1 polymer ?
#
loop_
_entity_poly.entity_id
_entity_poly.type
_entity_poly.pdbx_seq_one_letter_code
_entity_poly.pdbx_strand_id
1 'polypeptide(L)' 'MCIEIMLGAVNLAFITFGRANQSVDGIFMVMFVMAVAAAEAAVGLAIFILMYRKRGTINVESFNLMKW' A
#
# COMPACT_ATOMS: atom_id res chain seq x y z
N MET A 1 -3.36 2.99 5.85
CA MET A 1 -2.44 4.07 6.28
C MET A 1 -1.04 3.57 6.64
N CYS A 2 -0.86 2.52 7.45
CA CYS A 2 0.50 2.04 7.77
C CYS A 2 1.27 1.52 6.54
N ILE A 3 0.57 0.88 5.59
CA ILE A 3 1.17 0.31 4.38
C ILE A 3 1.71 1.44 3.47
N GLU A 4 0.97 2.53 3.35
CA GLU A 4 1.32 3.70 2.56
C GLU A 4 2.56 4.40 3.11
N ILE A 5 2.69 4.46 4.44
CA ILE A 5 3.91 4.96 5.11
C ILE A 5 5.10 4.03 4.83
N MET A 6 4.90 2.70 4.88
CA MET A 6 5.95 1.74 4.56
C MET A 6 6.42 1.86 3.10
N LEU A 7 5.49 1.99 2.14
CA LEU A 7 5.82 2.19 0.73
C LEU A 7 6.54 3.53 0.50
N GLY A 8 6.17 4.58 1.25
CA GLY A 8 6.89 5.85 1.26
C GLY A 8 8.33 5.72 1.77
N ALA A 9 8.56 4.93 2.84
CA ALA A 9 9.90 4.65 3.34
C ALA A 9 10.75 3.88 2.32
N VAL A 10 10.15 2.91 1.60
CA VAL A 10 10.80 2.18 0.52
C VAL A 10 11.20 3.11 -0.63
N ASN A 11 10.35 4.05 -1.02
CA ASN A 11 10.67 5.07 -2.02
C ASN A 11 11.87 5.92 -1.60
N LEU A 12 11.90 6.37 -0.34
CA LEU A 12 13.02 7.13 0.20
C LEU A 12 14.32 6.32 0.16
N ALA A 13 14.28 5.04 0.50
CA ALA A 13 15.43 4.15 0.40
C ALA A 13 15.94 4.05 -1.05
N PHE A 14 15.07 3.81 -2.03
CA PHE A 14 15.47 3.71 -3.44
C PHE A 14 16.09 5.00 -3.99
N ILE A 15 15.54 6.16 -3.64
CA ILE A 15 16.13 7.45 -4.03
C ILE A 15 17.50 7.63 -3.38
N THR A 16 17.63 7.28 -2.10
CA THR A 16 18.88 7.44 -1.35
C THR A 16 19.99 6.55 -1.92
N PHE A 17 19.71 5.26 -2.17
CA PHE A 17 20.66 4.33 -2.77
C PHE A 17 20.96 4.64 -4.24
N GLY A 18 19.95 5.09 -5.01
CA GLY A 18 20.15 5.55 -6.38
C GLY A 18 21.14 6.72 -6.45
N ARG A 19 20.98 7.70 -5.56
CA ARG A 19 21.92 8.82 -5.44
C ARG A 19 23.31 8.39 -4.99
N ALA A 20 23.41 7.51 -4.00
CA ALA A 20 24.69 7.03 -3.48
C ALA A 20 25.51 6.27 -4.54
N ASN A 21 24.85 5.51 -5.41
CA ASN A 21 25.49 4.72 -6.47
C ASN A 21 25.54 5.45 -7.83
N GLN A 22 25.11 6.72 -7.90
CA GLN A 22 24.96 7.49 -9.15
C GLN A 22 24.18 6.75 -10.25
N SER A 23 23.19 5.93 -9.86
CA SER A 23 22.34 5.18 -10.77
C SER A 23 20.95 5.81 -10.90
N VAL A 24 20.41 5.77 -12.12
CA VAL A 24 19.03 6.18 -12.44
C VAL A 24 18.00 5.10 -12.09
N ASP A 25 18.43 3.87 -11.82
CA ASP A 25 17.55 2.73 -11.53
C ASP A 25 16.67 2.96 -10.31
N GLY A 26 17.18 3.71 -9.31
CA GLY A 26 16.42 4.09 -8.13
C GLY A 26 15.16 4.91 -8.46
N ILE A 27 15.22 5.78 -9.47
CA ILE A 27 14.06 6.59 -9.91
C ILE A 27 13.04 5.70 -10.63
N PHE A 28 13.48 4.78 -11.47
CA PHE A 28 12.57 3.82 -12.13
C PHE A 28 11.84 2.96 -11.09
N MET A 29 12.53 2.49 -10.06
CA MET A 29 11.90 1.66 -9.02
C MET A 29 10.84 2.43 -8.22
N VAL A 30 11.09 3.72 -7.91
CA VAL A 30 10.11 4.60 -7.25
C VAL A 30 8.84 4.76 -8.08
N MET A 31 8.96 4.90 -9.40
CA MET A 31 7.79 5.00 -10.29
C MET A 31 6.94 3.72 -10.25
N PHE A 32 7.56 2.54 -10.24
CA PHE A 32 6.85 1.28 -10.07
C PHE A 32 6.17 1.16 -8.71
N VAL A 33 6.85 1.51 -7.62
CA VAL A 33 6.27 1.47 -6.28
C VAL A 33 5.08 2.43 -6.16
N MET A 34 5.16 3.64 -6.73
CA MET A 34 4.03 4.57 -6.75
C MET A 34 2.83 4.02 -7.55
N ALA A 35 3.07 3.35 -8.67
CA ALA A 35 2.00 2.72 -9.44
C ALA A 35 1.30 1.59 -8.65
N VAL A 36 2.08 0.74 -7.97
CA VAL A 36 1.54 -0.32 -7.12
C VAL A 36 0.80 0.25 -5.92
N ALA A 37 1.34 1.27 -5.26
CA ALA A 37 0.70 1.95 -4.13
C ALA A 37 -0.66 2.54 -4.52
N ALA A 38 -0.75 3.18 -5.71
CA ALA A 38 -2.01 3.71 -6.22
C ALA A 38 -3.04 2.61 -6.48
N ALA A 39 -2.61 1.49 -7.08
CA ALA A 39 -3.48 0.35 -7.35
C ALA A 39 -3.97 -0.33 -6.05
N GLU A 40 -3.08 -0.55 -5.09
CA GLU A 40 -3.37 -1.15 -3.80
C GLU A 40 -4.35 -0.29 -2.99
N ALA A 41 -4.13 1.02 -2.91
CA ALA A 41 -5.04 1.93 -2.21
C ALA A 41 -6.45 1.96 -2.84
N ALA A 42 -6.55 1.93 -4.18
CA ALA A 42 -7.83 1.88 -4.87
C ALA A 42 -8.60 0.59 -4.58
N VAL A 43 -7.93 -0.56 -4.65
CA VAL A 43 -8.53 -1.87 -4.36
C VAL A 43 -8.88 -2.00 -2.88
N GLY A 44 -7.99 -1.60 -1.98
CA GLY A 44 -8.20 -1.63 -0.53
C GLY A 44 -9.42 -0.81 -0.13
N LEU A 45 -9.55 0.42 -0.65
CA LEU A 45 -10.71 1.26 -0.37
C LEU A 45 -12.01 0.66 -0.93
N ALA A 46 -11.98 0.08 -2.13
CA ALA A 46 -13.14 -0.59 -2.71
C ALA A 46 -13.63 -1.75 -1.81
N ILE A 47 -12.70 -2.53 -1.25
CA ILE A 47 -13.01 -3.61 -0.29
C ILE A 47 -13.60 -3.04 1.00
N PHE A 48 -13.00 -1.98 1.57
CA PHE A 48 -13.50 -1.33 2.78
C PHE A 48 -14.93 -0.81 2.61
N ILE A 49 -15.24 -0.16 1.47
CA ILE A 49 -16.58 0.33 1.16
C ILE A 49 -17.57 -0.83 1.05
N LEU A 50 -17.19 -1.90 0.35
CA LEU A 50 -18.05 -3.08 0.20
C LEU A 50 -18.35 -3.75 1.56
N MET A 51 -17.33 -3.87 2.41
CA MET A 51 -17.46 -4.41 3.76
C MET A 51 -18.40 -3.55 4.62
N TYR A 52 -18.20 -2.24 4.63
CA TYR A 52 -19.05 -1.32 5.37
C TYR A 52 -20.50 -1.37 4.87
N ARG A 53 -20.73 -1.47 3.55
CA ARG A 53 -22.07 -1.59 2.99
C ARG A 53 -22.77 -2.90 3.38
N LYS A 54 -22.02 -3.97 3.64
CA LYS A 54 -22.59 -5.29 3.98
C LYS A 54 -22.84 -5.48 5.47
N ARG A 55 -22.00 -4.93 6.35
CA ARG A 55 -22.08 -5.17 7.81
C ARG A 55 -22.20 -3.90 8.67
N GLY A 56 -22.12 -2.71 8.08
CA GLY A 56 -22.20 -1.43 8.81
C GLY A 56 -21.01 -1.16 9.72
N THR A 57 -19.97 -1.99 9.69
CA THR A 57 -18.76 -1.85 10.52
C THR A 57 -17.51 -2.21 9.71
N ILE A 58 -16.41 -1.54 10.04
CA ILE A 58 -15.06 -1.82 9.53
C ILE A 58 -14.18 -2.54 10.57
N ASN A 59 -14.73 -2.92 11.74
CA ASN A 59 -13.96 -3.65 12.75
C ASN A 59 -13.58 -5.04 12.22
N VAL A 60 -12.28 -5.27 12.04
CA VAL A 60 -11.71 -6.52 11.51
C VAL A 60 -12.09 -7.73 12.36
N GLU A 61 -12.23 -7.59 13.68
CA GLU A 61 -12.60 -8.70 14.57
C GLU A 61 -14.00 -9.25 14.31
N SER A 62 -14.91 -8.41 13.79
CA SER A 62 -16.27 -8.82 13.45
C SER A 62 -16.35 -9.73 12.22
N PHE A 63 -15.24 -9.88 11.48
CA PHE A 63 -15.14 -10.70 10.28
C PHE A 63 -14.48 -12.06 10.60
N ASN A 64 -15.12 -12.87 11.45
CA ASN A 64 -14.60 -14.18 11.86
C ASN A 64 -15.20 -15.39 11.11
N LEU A 65 -15.94 -15.20 10.01
CA LEU A 65 -16.71 -16.25 9.31
C LEU A 65 -15.94 -17.55 9.01
N MET A 66 -14.61 -17.52 8.93
CA MET A 66 -13.75 -18.68 8.68
C MET A 66 -13.06 -19.25 9.94
N LYS A 67 -13.29 -18.67 11.13
CA LYS A 67 -12.87 -19.26 12.41
C LYS A 67 -13.89 -20.31 12.83
N TRP A 68 -13.37 -21.52 13.09
CA TRP A 68 -14.10 -22.64 13.69
C TRP A 68 -14.18 -22.46 15.21
#